data_AF-A0A7M7K0S3-F1
#
_entry.id   AF-A0A7M7K0S3-F1
#
_cell.length_a   1.000
_cell.length_b   1.000
_cell.length_c   1.000
_cell.angle_alpha   90.00
_cell.angle_beta   90.00
_cell.angle_gamma   90.00
#
_symmetry.space_group_name_H-M   'P 1'
#
loop_
_entity.id
_entity.type
_entity.pdbx_description
1 polymer ?
#
loop_
_entity_poly.entity_id
_entity_poly.type
_entity_poly.pdbx_seq_one_letter_code
_entity_poly.pdbx_strand_id
1 'polypeptide(L)'
;MRRRVRVRKVPELIKPKSPSRLAFRPSLRPDYVPTFEANRHYEDMQERTKCHSPRPVVIEVQKDYSNASIEYLPSCTILHRCDSQSGCCGHGRTCQAQRKELVDLYFYVIPADRTQKHGSDILKLSFTNHSVCACEEDLVPEDIHAANPSTPSNSNDNANETFDDIPDEEFIPEHRCKRCPEPFAERVLKDFQCTCDCFDQDVKCTAIKKGRKRMPQTDVRCVRTGDCGVPQCSTGSFDARKGRCPLLTQRKYRHARQRGHRFDELDKTGHE
;
A
#
# COMPACT_ATOMS: atom_id res chain seq x y z
N MET A 1 55.80 -19.14 -65.59
CA MET A 1 56.82 -18.16 -65.16
C MET A 1 56.15 -17.05 -64.33
N ARG A 2 56.20 -17.13 -63.00
CA ARG A 2 55.58 -16.17 -62.07
C ARG A 2 56.65 -15.18 -61.59
N ARG A 3 56.53 -13.90 -61.96
CA ARG A 3 57.43 -12.81 -61.53
C ARG A 3 57.14 -12.47 -60.06
N ARG A 4 58.14 -12.67 -59.18
CA ARG A 4 58.12 -12.21 -57.78
C ARG A 4 58.46 -10.73 -57.74
N VAL A 5 57.51 -9.89 -57.35
CA VAL A 5 57.71 -8.45 -57.10
C VAL A 5 58.29 -8.28 -55.69
N ARG A 6 59.41 -7.56 -55.59
CA ARG A 6 60.08 -7.19 -54.33
C ARG A 6 59.21 -6.17 -53.58
N VAL A 7 58.76 -6.52 -52.37
CA VAL A 7 58.10 -5.60 -51.43
C VAL A 7 59.18 -4.72 -50.79
N ARG A 8 59.04 -3.40 -50.92
CA ARG A 8 59.90 -2.38 -50.30
C ARG A 8 59.57 -2.31 -48.80
N LYS A 9 60.59 -2.38 -47.93
CA LYS A 9 60.48 -2.08 -46.50
C LYS A 9 60.09 -0.62 -46.31
N VAL A 10 58.99 -0.38 -45.59
CA VAL A 10 58.55 0.96 -45.16
C VAL A 10 59.38 1.36 -43.92
N PRO A 11 59.82 2.63 -43.78
CA PRO A 11 60.58 3.09 -42.62
C PRO A 11 59.72 3.07 -41.36
N GLU A 12 60.34 2.68 -40.24
CA GLU A 12 59.77 2.68 -38.90
C GLU A 12 59.31 4.10 -38.51
N LEU A 13 58.01 4.27 -38.25
CA LEU A 13 57.45 5.51 -37.72
C LEU A 13 57.97 5.73 -36.30
N ILE A 14 58.65 6.86 -36.12
CA ILE A 14 59.12 7.40 -34.84
C ILE A 14 57.91 7.50 -33.90
N LYS A 15 57.90 6.68 -32.84
CA LYS A 15 56.87 6.74 -31.79
C LYS A 15 56.92 8.11 -31.11
N PRO A 16 55.80 8.85 -31.00
CA PRO A 16 55.78 10.08 -30.22
C PRO A 16 56.09 9.76 -28.75
N LYS A 17 57.08 10.46 -28.18
CA LYS A 17 57.40 10.41 -26.75
C LYS A 17 56.14 10.74 -25.96
N SER A 18 55.67 9.79 -25.15
CA SER A 18 54.58 9.97 -24.20
C SER A 18 54.85 11.20 -23.34
N PRO A 19 53.93 12.19 -23.26
CA PRO A 19 54.08 13.24 -22.28
C PRO A 19 54.04 12.58 -20.90
N SER A 20 55.08 12.88 -20.13
CA SER A 20 55.28 12.49 -18.74
C SER A 20 53.97 12.62 -17.97
N ARG A 21 53.54 11.53 -17.33
CA ARG A 21 52.50 11.56 -16.30
C ARG A 21 52.97 12.48 -15.17
N LEU A 22 52.76 13.77 -15.31
CA LEU A 22 52.47 14.61 -14.17
C LEU A 22 51.17 14.07 -13.63
N ALA A 23 51.28 13.20 -12.62
CA ALA A 23 50.17 12.77 -11.81
C ALA A 23 49.63 14.02 -11.12
N PHE A 24 48.74 14.74 -11.80
CA PHE A 24 47.74 15.55 -11.14
C PHE A 24 46.89 14.54 -10.37
N ARG A 25 47.34 14.20 -9.16
CA ARG A 25 46.42 13.82 -8.09
C ARG A 25 45.87 15.16 -7.64
N PRO A 26 44.66 15.56 -8.03
CA PRO A 26 44.02 16.65 -7.32
C PRO A 26 43.96 16.15 -5.88
N SER A 27 44.68 16.79 -4.97
CA SER A 27 44.41 16.67 -3.55
C SER A 27 42.98 17.17 -3.39
N LEU A 28 42.02 16.24 -3.49
CA LEU A 28 40.62 16.52 -3.21
C LEU A 28 40.60 17.18 -1.84
N ARG A 29 39.93 18.34 -1.75
CA ARG A 29 39.88 19.10 -0.50
C ARG A 29 39.43 18.16 0.63
N PRO A 30 39.96 18.28 1.86
CA PRO A 30 39.58 17.40 2.96
C PRO A 30 38.06 17.28 3.16
N ASP A 31 37.32 18.37 2.91
CA ASP A 31 35.85 18.42 3.01
C ASP A 31 35.11 17.77 1.83
N TYR A 32 35.81 17.48 0.73
CA TYR A 32 35.23 16.87 -0.48
C TYR A 32 35.01 15.36 -0.33
N VAL A 33 35.87 14.66 0.41
CA VAL A 33 35.77 13.20 0.59
C VAL A 33 34.53 12.82 1.41
N PRO A 34 34.23 13.46 2.57
CA PRO A 34 32.99 13.19 3.31
C PRO A 34 31.73 13.45 2.48
N THR A 35 31.67 14.54 1.73
CA THR A 35 30.51 14.85 0.87
C THR A 35 30.34 13.85 -0.26
N PHE A 36 31.43 13.47 -0.93
CA PHE A 36 31.38 12.46 -2.00
C PHE A 36 30.91 11.11 -1.47
N GLU A 37 31.45 10.66 -0.34
CA GLU A 37 31.06 9.41 0.30
C GLU A 37 29.60 9.42 0.77
N ALA A 38 29.14 10.54 1.34
CA ALA A 38 27.74 10.72 1.73
C ALA A 38 26.80 10.67 0.53
N ASN A 39 27.11 11.36 -0.57
CA ASN A 39 26.30 11.34 -1.78
C ASN A 39 26.25 9.95 -2.41
N ARG A 40 27.39 9.25 -2.48
CA ARG A 40 27.44 7.87 -2.98
C ARG A 40 26.57 6.93 -2.14
N HIS A 41 26.65 7.04 -0.81
CA HIS A 41 25.82 6.25 0.07
C HIS A 41 24.33 6.58 -0.09
N TYR A 42 24.00 7.87 -0.21
CA TYR A 42 22.63 8.33 -0.45
C TYR A 42 22.04 7.73 -1.73
N GLU A 43 22.76 7.79 -2.85
CA GLU A 43 22.33 7.20 -4.13
C GLU A 43 22.12 5.69 -4.01
N ASP A 44 23.07 4.98 -3.37
CA ASP A 44 22.97 3.52 -3.17
C ASP A 44 21.75 3.12 -2.32
N MET A 45 21.48 3.87 -1.25
CA MET A 45 20.32 3.61 -0.39
C MET A 45 19.00 3.94 -1.08
N GLN A 46 18.93 5.02 -1.85
CA GLN A 46 17.74 5.38 -2.62
C GLN A 46 17.33 4.27 -3.60
N GLU A 47 18.28 3.52 -4.15
CA GLU A 47 18.00 2.42 -5.07
C GLU A 47 17.70 1.11 -4.36
N ARG A 48 18.55 0.71 -3.41
CA ARG A 48 18.49 -0.64 -2.81
C ARG A 48 17.44 -0.80 -1.72
N THR A 49 17.01 0.30 -1.11
CA THR A 49 16.11 0.27 0.04
C THR A 49 14.68 0.68 -0.30
N LYS A 50 14.33 0.80 -1.59
CA LYS A 50 12.95 1.14 -2.00
C LYS A 50 11.96 0.13 -1.43
N CYS A 51 10.96 0.63 -0.70
CA CYS A 51 9.80 -0.16 -0.31
C CYS A 51 8.98 -0.53 -1.56
N HIS A 52 9.24 -1.72 -2.08
CA HIS A 52 8.57 -2.23 -3.27
C HIS A 52 8.44 -3.75 -3.24
N SER A 53 9.54 -4.45 -2.96
CA SER A 53 9.58 -5.91 -3.03
C SER A 53 9.38 -6.54 -1.65
N PRO A 54 8.33 -7.36 -1.46
CA PRO A 54 8.13 -8.14 -0.25
C PRO A 54 9.33 -9.03 0.08
N ARG A 55 9.60 -9.24 1.37
CA ARG A 55 10.66 -10.14 1.84
C ARG A 55 10.11 -11.46 2.37
N PRO A 56 10.85 -12.58 2.22
CA PRO A 56 10.46 -13.85 2.80
C PRO A 56 10.57 -13.81 4.33
N VAL A 57 9.50 -14.22 5.01
CA VAL A 57 9.38 -14.29 6.46
C VAL A 57 8.84 -15.67 6.84
N VAL A 58 9.36 -16.23 7.93
CA VAL A 58 8.89 -17.49 8.50
C VAL A 58 7.65 -17.23 9.35
N ILE A 59 6.56 -17.93 9.04
CA ILE A 59 5.28 -17.83 9.73
C ILE A 59 4.99 -19.14 10.45
N GLU A 60 4.73 -19.06 11.75
CA GLU A 60 4.28 -20.19 12.55
C GLU A 60 2.79 -20.46 12.28
N VAL A 61 2.48 -21.64 11.77
CA VAL A 61 1.13 -21.99 11.30
C VAL A 61 0.14 -22.04 12.45
N GLN A 62 0.57 -22.55 13.61
CA GLN A 62 -0.28 -22.69 14.80
C GLN A 62 -0.76 -21.34 15.35
N LYS A 63 0.00 -20.26 15.12
CA LYS A 63 -0.35 -18.91 15.56
C LYS A 63 -1.50 -18.31 14.73
N ASP A 64 -1.50 -18.57 13.43
CA ASP A 64 -2.53 -18.08 12.51
C ASP A 64 -3.75 -19.01 12.47
N TYR A 65 -3.54 -20.32 12.67
CA TYR A 65 -4.59 -21.35 12.66
C TYR A 65 -4.62 -22.11 13.98
N SER A 66 -5.01 -21.42 15.07
CA SER A 66 -5.03 -21.99 16.41
C SER A 66 -6.03 -23.15 16.51
N ASN A 67 -5.53 -24.36 16.68
CA ASN A 67 -6.33 -25.53 17.03
C ASN A 67 -5.57 -26.40 18.04
N ALA A 68 -6.03 -26.44 19.28
CA ALA A 68 -5.34 -27.15 20.37
C ALA A 68 -5.35 -28.69 20.22
N SER A 69 -6.19 -29.24 19.33
CA SER A 69 -6.35 -30.68 19.15
C SER A 69 -5.42 -31.26 18.09
N ILE A 70 -4.74 -30.42 17.30
CA ILE A 70 -3.88 -30.86 16.20
C ILE A 70 -2.55 -30.08 16.17
N GLU A 71 -1.54 -30.70 15.57
CA GLU A 71 -0.25 -30.11 15.24
C GLU A 71 -0.05 -30.18 13.72
N TYR A 72 0.38 -29.06 13.12
CA TYR A 72 0.64 -28.98 11.68
C TYR A 72 2.08 -29.37 11.35
N LEU A 73 2.26 -30.12 10.27
CA LEU A 73 3.57 -30.47 9.71
C LEU A 73 3.68 -29.97 8.27
N PRO A 74 4.68 -29.12 7.95
CA PRO A 74 5.60 -28.46 8.89
C PRO A 74 4.87 -27.45 9.80
N SER A 75 5.45 -27.15 10.97
CA SER A 75 4.89 -26.16 11.92
C SER A 75 5.04 -24.71 11.45
N CYS A 76 5.93 -24.48 10.48
CA CYS A 76 6.22 -23.18 9.90
C CYS A 76 6.16 -23.22 8.37
N THR A 77 5.84 -22.08 7.77
CA THR A 77 5.92 -21.87 6.32
C THR A 77 6.61 -20.53 6.01
N ILE A 78 7.06 -20.35 4.77
CA ILE A 78 7.65 -19.08 4.30
C ILE A 78 6.60 -18.35 3.47
N LEU A 79 6.33 -17.10 3.84
CA LEU A 79 5.51 -16.18 3.07
C LEU A 79 6.26 -14.89 2.82
N HIS A 80 5.93 -14.19 1.75
CA HIS A 80 6.44 -12.87 1.48
C HIS A 80 5.58 -11.82 2.18
N ARG A 81 6.21 -10.97 2.97
CA ARG A 81 5.57 -9.90 3.73
C ARG A 81 6.23 -8.56 3.45
N CYS A 82 5.47 -7.50 3.68
CA CYS A 82 5.93 -6.13 3.64
C CYS A 82 6.00 -5.69 5.10
N ASP A 83 7.17 -5.25 5.51
CA ASP A 83 7.47 -4.82 6.86
C ASP A 83 8.57 -3.75 6.84
N SER A 84 9.03 -3.30 8.00
CA SER A 84 10.12 -2.34 8.13
C SER A 84 11.45 -2.82 7.56
N GLN A 85 11.60 -4.12 7.27
CA GLN A 85 12.79 -4.68 6.66
C GLN A 85 12.68 -4.74 5.13
N SER A 86 11.46 -4.70 4.58
CA SER A 86 11.21 -4.81 3.14
C SER A 86 11.67 -3.58 2.35
N GLY A 87 11.68 -2.42 3.00
CA GLY A 87 12.27 -1.20 2.47
C GLY A 87 12.17 -0.06 3.48
N CYS A 88 12.89 1.02 3.19
CA CYS A 88 12.90 2.24 3.96
C CYS A 88 11.88 3.24 3.39
N CYS A 89 11.15 3.89 4.27
CA CYS A 89 10.22 4.96 3.95
C CYS A 89 10.67 6.25 4.65
N GLY A 90 10.33 7.40 4.06
CA GLY A 90 10.55 8.70 4.68
C GLY A 90 9.77 8.87 5.99
N HIS A 91 10.01 9.97 6.69
CA HIS A 91 9.40 10.25 7.99
C HIS A 91 7.87 10.11 7.99
N GLY A 92 7.34 9.47 9.04
CA GLY A 92 5.90 9.29 9.25
C GLY A 92 5.24 8.33 8.27
N ARG A 93 6.01 7.46 7.60
CA ARG A 93 5.51 6.45 6.68
C ARG A 93 6.14 5.11 6.98
N THR A 94 5.36 4.03 6.85
CA THR A 94 5.83 2.65 6.96
C THR A 94 5.63 1.87 5.68
N CYS A 95 6.49 0.87 5.47
CA CYS A 95 6.42 0.00 4.31
C CYS A 95 5.30 -1.03 4.51
N GLN A 96 4.21 -0.88 3.76
CA GLN A 96 3.01 -1.71 3.86
C GLN A 96 2.72 -2.44 2.54
N ALA A 97 1.86 -3.45 2.59
CA ALA A 97 1.48 -4.19 1.38
C ALA A 97 0.41 -3.47 0.58
N GLN A 98 0.79 -3.03 -0.61
CA GLN A 98 -0.10 -2.43 -1.60
C GLN A 98 -0.90 -3.50 -2.36
N ARG A 99 -0.28 -4.65 -2.66
CA ARG A 99 -0.93 -5.78 -3.33
C ARG A 99 -0.67 -7.08 -2.59
N LYS A 100 -1.70 -7.93 -2.55
CA LYS A 100 -1.74 -9.21 -1.82
C LYS A 100 -2.39 -10.26 -2.70
N GLU A 101 -1.98 -11.50 -2.52
CA GLU A 101 -2.53 -12.68 -3.14
C GLU A 101 -2.85 -13.73 -2.08
N LEU A 102 -3.82 -14.59 -2.35
CA LEU A 102 -4.11 -15.75 -1.51
C LEU A 102 -3.37 -16.97 -2.07
N VAL A 103 -2.62 -17.64 -1.21
CA VAL A 103 -1.85 -18.84 -1.56
C VAL A 103 -2.32 -19.98 -0.69
N ASP A 104 -2.72 -21.06 -1.35
CA ASP A 104 -3.14 -22.28 -0.67
C ASP A 104 -1.94 -23.21 -0.47
N LEU A 105 -1.72 -23.61 0.79
CA LEU A 105 -0.67 -24.53 1.19
C LEU A 105 -1.28 -25.75 1.89
N TYR A 106 -0.60 -26.88 1.78
CA TYR A 106 -1.08 -28.17 2.28
C TYR A 106 -0.22 -28.62 3.44
N PHE A 107 -0.86 -29.06 4.52
CA PHE A 107 -0.20 -29.49 5.75
C PHE A 107 -0.70 -30.86 6.15
N TYR A 108 0.22 -31.70 6.63
CA TYR A 108 -0.19 -32.85 7.40
C TYR A 108 -0.65 -32.39 8.78
N VAL A 109 -1.72 -32.98 9.30
CA VAL A 109 -2.19 -32.74 10.67
C VAL A 109 -2.08 -34.02 11.47
N ILE A 110 -1.47 -33.91 12.65
CA ILE A 110 -1.39 -35.00 13.62
C ILE A 110 -2.20 -34.64 14.87
N PRO A 111 -2.98 -35.57 15.43
CA PRO A 111 -3.68 -35.32 16.69
C PRO A 111 -2.69 -35.01 17.82
N ALA A 112 -2.99 -33.99 18.62
CA ALA A 112 -2.20 -33.67 19.82
C ALA A 112 -2.24 -34.83 20.84
N ASP A 113 -3.36 -35.55 20.89
CA ASP A 113 -3.49 -36.77 21.68
C ASP A 113 -2.86 -37.96 20.94
N ARG A 114 -1.61 -38.26 21.30
CA ARG A 114 -0.80 -39.35 20.73
C ARG A 114 -1.33 -40.75 21.04
N THR A 115 -2.42 -40.88 21.80
CA THR A 115 -3.08 -42.18 22.07
C THR A 115 -3.95 -42.63 20.89
N GLN A 116 -4.36 -41.71 20.01
CA GLN A 116 -5.14 -42.01 18.82
C GLN A 116 -4.23 -42.37 17.65
N LYS A 117 -4.23 -43.66 17.30
CA LYS A 117 -3.52 -44.27 16.16
C LYS A 117 -4.15 -43.92 14.80
N HIS A 118 -4.72 -42.73 14.65
CA HIS A 118 -5.25 -42.27 13.37
C HIS A 118 -4.09 -41.74 12.51
N GLY A 119 -4.11 -42.08 11.21
CA GLY A 119 -3.11 -41.62 10.24
C GLY A 119 -3.10 -40.09 10.12
N SER A 120 -2.02 -39.55 9.54
CA SER A 120 -1.92 -38.12 9.24
C SER A 120 -2.94 -37.72 8.16
N ASP A 121 -3.82 -36.77 8.46
CA ASP A 121 -4.71 -36.16 7.47
C ASP A 121 -4.02 -34.99 6.76
N ILE A 122 -4.51 -34.62 5.57
CA ILE A 122 -4.00 -33.46 4.81
C ILE A 122 -5.04 -32.34 4.84
N LEU A 123 -4.64 -31.17 5.32
CA LEU A 123 -5.47 -29.97 5.34
C LEU A 123 -4.92 -28.92 4.37
N LYS A 124 -5.83 -28.26 3.66
CA LYS A 124 -5.53 -27.10 2.80
C LYS A 124 -5.80 -25.81 3.60
N LEU A 125 -4.79 -24.98 3.76
CA LEU A 125 -4.84 -23.71 4.46
C LEU A 125 -4.53 -22.55 3.50
N SER A 126 -5.28 -21.45 3.61
CA SER A 126 -5.18 -20.30 2.69
C SER A 126 -4.51 -19.10 3.34
N PHE A 127 -3.28 -18.80 2.95
CA PHE A 127 -2.49 -17.70 3.50
C PHE A 127 -2.54 -16.46 2.61
N THR A 128 -2.28 -15.30 3.22
CA THR A 128 -2.06 -14.05 2.46
C THR A 128 -0.58 -13.86 2.18
N ASN A 129 -0.20 -13.87 0.92
CA ASN A 129 1.15 -13.54 0.45
C ASN A 129 1.15 -12.10 -0.09
N HIS A 130 2.11 -11.28 0.30
CA HIS A 130 2.23 -9.92 -0.23
C HIS A 130 2.99 -9.99 -1.56
N SER A 131 2.54 -9.25 -2.57
CA SER A 131 3.15 -9.26 -3.91
C SER A 131 3.80 -7.93 -4.31
N VAL A 132 3.33 -6.81 -3.73
CA VAL A 132 3.92 -5.47 -3.91
C VAL A 132 3.78 -4.66 -2.61
N CYS A 133 4.85 -3.97 -2.23
CA CYS A 133 4.88 -3.05 -1.09
C CYS A 133 4.87 -1.58 -1.55
N ALA A 134 4.42 -0.68 -0.69
CA ALA A 134 4.52 0.76 -0.88
C ALA A 134 4.60 1.47 0.48
N CYS A 135 5.15 2.69 0.50
CA CYS A 135 5.16 3.52 1.70
C CYS A 135 3.77 4.12 1.94
N GLU A 136 3.18 3.81 3.09
CA GLU A 136 1.90 4.32 3.56
C GLU A 136 2.12 5.21 4.78
N GLU A 137 1.31 6.25 4.95
CA GLU A 137 1.43 7.15 6.10
C GLU A 137 1.06 6.42 7.40
N ASP A 138 1.88 6.61 8.43
CA ASP A 138 1.60 6.10 9.76
C ASP A 138 0.39 6.87 10.29
N LEU A 139 -0.73 6.18 10.48
CA LEU A 139 -1.88 6.75 11.15
C LEU A 139 -1.49 6.99 12.62
N VAL A 140 -0.90 8.16 12.90
CA VAL A 140 -0.62 8.60 14.25
C VAL A 140 -1.98 8.76 14.94
N PRO A 141 -2.28 8.04 16.03
CA PRO A 141 -3.44 8.35 16.84
C PRO A 141 -3.27 9.80 17.32
N GLU A 142 -4.22 10.68 16.97
CA GLU A 142 -4.25 12.05 17.48
C GLU A 142 -4.41 12.03 19.00
N ASP A 143 -3.31 12.00 19.74
CA ASP A 143 -3.29 12.38 21.15
C ASP A 143 -1.93 13.02 21.50
N ILE A 144 -2.03 14.26 21.97
CA ILE A 144 -0.98 15.17 22.49
C ILE A 144 -0.26 16.01 21.42
N HIS A 145 -0.75 17.23 21.19
CA HIS A 145 0.03 18.47 21.36
C HIS A 145 -0.92 19.67 21.48
N ALA A 146 -1.26 20.03 22.71
CA ALA A 146 -1.63 21.39 23.04
C ALA A 146 -0.35 22.21 23.27
N ALA A 147 -0.31 23.39 22.64
CA ALA A 147 0.56 24.55 22.85
C ALA A 147 1.56 24.85 21.72
N ASN A 148 1.10 25.68 20.77
CA ASN A 148 1.96 26.60 20.02
C ASN A 148 2.67 27.55 21.00
N PRO A 149 3.81 28.13 20.60
CA PRO A 149 3.71 29.52 20.13
C PRO A 149 4.56 29.84 18.90
N SER A 150 3.88 30.42 17.89
CA SER A 150 4.32 31.53 17.01
C SER A 150 5.75 31.54 16.46
N THR A 151 5.86 31.51 15.13
CA THR A 151 6.93 32.21 14.42
C THR A 151 6.31 33.00 13.26
N PRO A 152 6.60 34.31 13.12
CA PRO A 152 5.86 35.21 12.26
C PRO A 152 6.27 35.05 10.79
N SER A 153 5.27 34.99 9.94
CA SER A 153 5.37 35.24 8.50
C SER A 153 5.87 36.67 8.25
N ASN A 154 7.04 36.81 7.66
CA ASN A 154 7.47 37.97 6.87
C ASN A 154 8.73 37.61 6.07
N SER A 155 8.60 37.40 4.76
CA SER A 155 9.30 38.16 3.72
C SER A 155 9.04 37.54 2.35
N ASN A 156 8.50 38.40 1.50
CA ASN A 156 8.50 38.38 0.04
C ASN A 156 9.66 37.60 -0.58
N ASP A 157 9.34 36.65 -1.46
CA ASP A 157 10.15 36.38 -2.64
C ASP A 157 9.21 36.23 -3.84
N ASN A 158 9.36 37.18 -4.76
CA ASN A 158 8.78 37.15 -6.09
C ASN A 158 9.48 36.07 -6.91
N ALA A 159 8.73 35.07 -7.37
CA ALA A 159 9.13 34.23 -8.50
C ALA A 159 8.01 34.27 -9.54
N ASN A 160 8.13 35.23 -10.44
CA ASN A 160 7.49 35.24 -11.74
C ASN A 160 8.22 34.21 -12.59
N GLU A 161 7.77 32.96 -12.57
CA GLU A 161 8.29 31.92 -13.47
C GLU A 161 7.26 31.69 -14.57
N THR A 162 7.64 32.18 -15.74
CA THR A 162 6.95 32.07 -17.01
C THR A 162 6.73 30.60 -17.37
N PHE A 163 5.50 30.32 -17.74
CA PHE A 163 5.00 29.07 -18.29
C PHE A 163 5.55 28.91 -19.72
N ASP A 164 6.42 27.93 -19.94
CA ASP A 164 6.81 27.51 -21.29
C ASP A 164 6.20 26.14 -21.60
N ASP A 165 5.44 26.13 -22.70
CA ASP A 165 4.65 25.05 -23.28
C ASP A 165 5.45 23.78 -23.61
N ILE A 166 4.90 22.62 -23.25
CA ILE A 166 5.26 21.32 -23.86
C ILE A 166 3.96 20.64 -24.33
N PRO A 167 3.85 20.19 -25.59
CA PRO A 167 2.58 19.76 -26.18
C PRO A 167 2.20 18.31 -25.84
N ASP A 168 0.89 18.15 -25.68
CA ASP A 168 0.02 16.98 -25.75
C ASP A 168 0.62 15.62 -26.15
N GLU A 169 0.64 14.68 -25.19
CA GLU A 169 0.42 13.25 -25.44
C GLU A 169 -0.57 12.73 -24.37
N GLU A 170 -1.80 12.49 -24.84
CA GLU A 170 -2.90 11.72 -24.25
C GLU A 170 -3.10 11.74 -22.72
N PHE A 171 -3.82 12.76 -22.26
CA PHE A 171 -4.41 12.85 -20.93
C PHE A 171 -5.51 11.77 -20.74
N ILE A 172 -5.14 10.61 -20.21
CA ILE A 172 -6.11 9.71 -19.56
C ILE A 172 -6.62 10.46 -18.33
N PRO A 173 -7.91 10.82 -18.22
CA PRO A 173 -8.39 11.55 -17.07
C PRO A 173 -8.15 10.71 -15.82
N GLU A 174 -7.25 11.16 -14.95
CA GLU A 174 -7.16 10.66 -13.59
C GLU A 174 -8.59 10.72 -13.01
N HIS A 175 -9.21 9.57 -12.80
CA HIS A 175 -10.49 9.49 -12.11
C HIS A 175 -10.27 9.90 -10.66
N ARG A 176 -10.26 11.22 -10.41
CA ARG A 176 -10.05 11.82 -9.09
C ARG A 176 -11.36 11.73 -8.32
N CYS A 177 -11.48 10.70 -7.50
CA CYS A 177 -12.55 10.60 -6.53
C CYS A 177 -12.47 11.78 -5.54
N LYS A 178 -13.62 12.32 -5.15
CA LYS A 178 -13.67 13.34 -4.10
C LYS A 178 -13.42 12.68 -2.76
N ARG A 179 -12.60 13.32 -1.93
CA ARG A 179 -12.36 12.90 -0.55
C ARG A 179 -13.69 12.72 0.19
N CYS A 180 -13.79 11.67 1.00
CA CYS A 180 -14.98 11.40 1.79
C CYS A 180 -14.98 12.19 3.12
N PRO A 181 -16.17 12.59 3.60
CA PRO A 181 -16.31 13.20 4.92
C PRO A 181 -15.98 12.18 6.02
N GLU A 182 -15.29 12.57 7.08
CA GLU A 182 -15.03 11.64 8.17
C GLU A 182 -16.34 11.25 8.89
N PRO A 183 -16.48 9.98 9.33
CA PRO A 183 -15.55 8.85 9.25
C PRO A 183 -15.77 7.94 8.03
N PHE A 184 -16.41 8.42 6.95
CA PHE A 184 -16.62 7.63 5.74
C PHE A 184 -15.34 7.57 4.92
N ALA A 185 -15.08 6.41 4.33
CA ALA A 185 -13.94 6.18 3.49
C ALA A 185 -14.35 6.01 2.03
N GLU A 186 -13.42 6.28 1.13
CA GLU A 186 -13.63 6.09 -0.29
C GLU A 186 -13.70 4.61 -0.66
N ARG A 187 -14.64 4.24 -1.53
CA ARG A 187 -14.81 2.91 -2.09
C ARG A 187 -14.98 3.07 -3.60
N VAL A 188 -14.14 2.39 -4.37
CA VAL A 188 -14.23 2.36 -5.83
C VAL A 188 -14.97 1.08 -6.24
N LEU A 189 -16.12 1.23 -6.89
CA LEU A 189 -16.88 0.11 -7.45
C LEU A 189 -16.24 -0.37 -8.77
N LYS A 190 -16.65 -1.56 -9.24
CA LYS A 190 -16.14 -2.20 -10.47
C LYS A 190 -16.29 -1.33 -11.73
N ASP A 191 -17.20 -0.36 -11.71
CA ASP A 191 -17.46 0.58 -12.79
C ASP A 191 -16.72 1.92 -12.63
N PHE A 192 -15.67 1.98 -11.79
CA PHE A 192 -14.92 3.19 -11.44
C PHE A 192 -15.77 4.28 -10.76
N GLN A 193 -16.95 3.93 -10.23
CA GLN A 193 -17.77 4.85 -9.48
C GLN A 193 -17.27 4.95 -8.03
N CYS A 194 -16.93 6.16 -7.59
CA CYS A 194 -16.50 6.44 -6.23
C CYS A 194 -17.73 6.59 -5.31
N THR A 195 -17.74 5.86 -4.20
CA THR A 195 -18.73 6.04 -3.13
C THR A 195 -18.03 6.25 -1.78
N CYS A 196 -18.68 6.98 -0.89
CA CYS A 196 -18.20 7.17 0.47
C CYS A 196 -18.93 6.20 1.40
N ASP A 197 -18.26 5.14 1.83
CA ASP A 197 -18.85 4.12 2.70
C ASP A 197 -17.96 3.75 3.90
N CYS A 198 -18.53 3.11 4.90
CA CYS A 198 -17.83 2.62 6.08
C CYS A 198 -16.94 1.42 5.77
N PHE A 199 -15.79 1.34 6.45
CA PHE A 199 -15.09 0.07 6.62
C PHE A 199 -15.83 -0.84 7.60
N ASP A 200 -15.64 -2.15 7.43
CA ASP A 200 -16.22 -3.14 8.32
C ASP A 200 -15.66 -2.92 9.74
N GLN A 201 -16.57 -2.86 10.73
CA GLN A 201 -16.29 -2.65 12.16
C GLN A 201 -16.17 -1.18 12.66
N ASP A 202 -16.24 -0.16 11.80
CA ASP A 202 -16.27 1.24 12.29
C ASP A 202 -17.64 1.60 12.92
N VAL A 203 -17.67 1.61 14.26
CA VAL A 203 -18.86 1.92 15.05
C VAL A 203 -19.32 3.37 14.87
N LYS A 204 -18.38 4.33 14.69
CA LYS A 204 -18.69 5.75 14.52
C LYS A 204 -19.31 5.98 13.13
N CYS A 205 -18.72 5.40 12.09
CA CYS A 205 -19.25 5.48 10.72
C CYS A 205 -20.62 4.82 10.61
N THR A 206 -20.75 3.58 11.10
CA THR A 206 -22.02 2.85 11.01
C THR A 206 -23.16 3.53 11.78
N ALA A 207 -22.87 4.25 12.88
CA ALA A 207 -23.87 5.03 13.59
C ALA A 207 -24.39 6.22 12.77
N ILE A 208 -23.52 6.90 12.00
CA ILE A 208 -23.91 8.00 11.11
C ILE A 208 -24.62 7.44 9.87
N LYS A 209 -24.08 6.40 9.23
CA LYS A 209 -24.67 5.69 8.07
C LYS A 209 -26.09 5.20 8.33
N LYS A 210 -26.38 4.77 9.57
CA LYS A 210 -27.72 4.32 10.00
C LYS A 210 -28.64 5.46 10.49
N GLY A 211 -28.17 6.71 10.51
CA GLY A 211 -28.93 7.88 10.97
C GLY A 211 -29.03 8.04 12.50
N ARG A 212 -28.31 7.21 13.28
CA ARG A 212 -28.32 7.24 14.75
C ARG A 212 -27.51 8.40 15.31
N LYS A 213 -26.45 8.81 14.61
CA LYS A 213 -25.58 9.94 14.98
C LYS A 213 -25.58 11.01 13.87
N ARG A 214 -25.39 12.28 14.24
CA ARG A 214 -25.12 13.36 13.28
C ARG A 214 -23.67 13.33 12.82
N MET A 215 -23.45 13.70 11.58
CA MET A 215 -22.12 13.96 11.07
C MET A 215 -21.57 15.28 11.65
N PRO A 216 -20.24 15.40 11.88
CA PRO A 216 -19.64 16.63 12.37
C PRO A 216 -19.95 17.83 11.44
N GLN A 217 -20.13 19.03 12.01
CA GLN A 217 -20.56 20.18 11.20
C GLN A 217 -19.55 20.61 10.14
N THR A 218 -18.25 20.38 10.39
CA THR A 218 -17.15 20.57 9.44
C THR A 218 -17.33 19.69 8.21
N ASP A 219 -17.61 18.42 8.41
CA ASP A 219 -17.84 17.44 7.34
C ASP A 219 -19.17 17.69 6.62
N VAL A 220 -20.23 18.06 7.36
CA VAL A 220 -21.50 18.47 6.77
C VAL A 220 -21.30 19.66 5.83
N ARG A 221 -20.45 20.62 6.21
CA ARG A 221 -20.10 21.75 5.35
C ARG A 221 -19.40 21.25 4.09
N CYS A 222 -18.41 20.38 4.21
CA CYS A 222 -17.67 19.82 3.07
C CYS A 222 -18.58 19.08 2.05
N VAL A 223 -19.53 18.29 2.54
CA VAL A 223 -20.51 17.62 1.67
C VAL A 223 -21.48 18.62 1.05
N ARG A 224 -21.89 19.65 1.80
CA ARG A 224 -22.82 20.68 1.33
C ARG A 224 -22.20 21.61 0.29
N THR A 225 -20.92 21.92 0.40
CA THR A 225 -20.16 22.73 -0.57
C THR A 225 -19.70 21.92 -1.78
N GLY A 226 -19.75 20.59 -1.69
CA GLY A 226 -19.33 19.69 -2.76
C GLY A 226 -17.82 19.44 -2.80
N ASP A 227 -17.09 19.88 -1.77
CA ASP A 227 -15.66 19.63 -1.59
C ASP A 227 -15.40 18.16 -1.22
N CYS A 228 -16.39 17.48 -0.62
CA CYS A 228 -16.36 16.07 -0.29
C CYS A 228 -17.41 15.25 -1.06
N GLY A 229 -17.17 13.94 -1.19
CA GLY A 229 -18.15 12.98 -1.68
C GLY A 229 -19.36 12.81 -0.75
N VAL A 230 -20.50 12.38 -1.30
CA VAL A 230 -21.73 12.18 -0.52
C VAL A 230 -21.69 10.80 0.17
N PRO A 231 -21.87 10.73 1.51
CA PRO A 231 -21.82 9.46 2.24
C PRO A 231 -23.01 8.56 1.90
N GLN A 232 -22.74 7.25 1.77
CA GLN A 232 -23.73 6.23 1.50
C GLN A 232 -24.47 5.86 2.78
N CYS A 233 -25.77 6.14 2.83
CA CYS A 233 -26.63 5.78 3.96
C CYS A 233 -27.12 4.32 3.87
N SER A 234 -27.44 3.71 5.02
CA SER A 234 -28.07 2.37 5.04
C SER A 234 -29.46 2.36 4.40
N THR A 235 -30.13 3.51 4.34
CA THR A 235 -31.42 3.70 3.68
C THR A 235 -31.54 5.15 3.22
N GLY A 236 -32.09 5.37 2.03
CA GLY A 236 -32.29 6.71 1.48
C GLY A 236 -30.99 7.49 1.27
N SER A 237 -31.09 8.80 1.08
CA SER A 237 -29.97 9.70 0.79
C SER A 237 -29.59 10.57 2.00
N PHE A 238 -28.33 10.96 2.07
CA PHE A 238 -27.83 11.86 3.11
C PHE A 238 -28.43 13.28 2.97
N ASP A 239 -28.94 13.86 4.06
CA ASP A 239 -29.44 15.24 4.08
C ASP A 239 -28.32 16.18 4.52
N ALA A 240 -27.69 16.88 3.56
CA ALA A 240 -26.59 17.81 3.83
C ALA A 240 -27.01 19.09 4.57
N ARG A 241 -28.32 19.40 4.68
CA ARG A 241 -28.80 20.53 5.51
C ARG A 241 -28.90 20.10 6.97
N LYS A 242 -29.37 18.88 7.22
CA LYS A 242 -29.52 18.32 8.58
C LYS A 242 -28.28 17.57 9.07
N GLY A 243 -27.35 17.24 8.19
CA GLY A 243 -26.15 16.48 8.49
C GLY A 243 -26.43 15.05 9.00
N ARG A 244 -27.45 14.39 8.46
CA ARG A 244 -27.90 13.06 8.92
C ARG A 244 -28.32 12.17 7.75
N CYS A 245 -28.06 10.88 7.89
CA CYS A 245 -28.76 9.84 7.14
C CYS A 245 -30.17 9.60 7.71
N PRO A 246 -31.14 9.16 6.88
CA PRO A 246 -32.45 8.74 7.35
C PRO A 246 -32.37 7.57 8.32
N LEU A 247 -33.09 7.64 9.43
CA LEU A 247 -33.18 6.56 10.41
C LEU A 247 -34.18 5.50 9.89
N LEU A 248 -33.77 4.22 9.89
CA LEU A 248 -34.72 3.12 9.73
C LEU A 248 -35.67 3.10 10.94
N THR A 249 -36.92 3.50 10.75
CA THR A 249 -37.95 3.41 11.80
C THR A 249 -38.25 1.94 12.14
N GLN A 250 -38.53 1.65 13.42
CA GLN A 250 -38.66 0.30 13.97
C GLN A 250 -39.59 -0.64 13.18
N ARG A 251 -40.61 -0.12 12.47
CA ARG A 251 -41.50 -0.94 11.60
C ARG A 251 -40.75 -1.68 10.48
N LYS A 252 -39.64 -1.14 9.96
CA LYS A 252 -38.86 -1.78 8.88
C LYS A 252 -37.80 -2.78 9.41
N TYR A 253 -37.45 -2.73 10.69
CA TYR A 253 -36.51 -3.67 11.33
C TYR A 253 -37.07 -5.10 11.44
N ARG A 254 -38.40 -5.25 11.63
CA ARG A 254 -39.04 -6.57 11.73
C ARG A 254 -39.02 -7.34 10.40
N HIS A 255 -39.24 -6.67 9.27
CA HIS A 255 -39.26 -7.32 7.96
C HIS A 255 -37.87 -7.66 7.40
N ALA A 256 -36.83 -6.90 7.75
CA ALA A 256 -35.46 -7.17 7.29
C ALA A 256 -34.85 -8.39 8.00
N ARG A 257 -35.12 -8.61 9.30
CA ARG A 257 -34.65 -9.80 10.03
C ARG A 257 -35.28 -11.10 9.55
N GLN A 258 -36.51 -11.06 9.04
CA GLN A 258 -37.20 -12.25 8.51
C GLN A 258 -36.66 -12.71 7.14
N ARG A 259 -35.98 -11.83 6.37
CA ARG A 259 -35.47 -12.16 5.03
C ARG A 259 -33.99 -12.59 5.01
N GLY A 260 -33.23 -12.35 6.07
CA GLY A 260 -31.81 -12.71 6.17
C GLY A 260 -31.51 -14.09 6.77
N HIS A 261 -32.52 -14.96 6.92
CA HIS A 261 -32.42 -16.27 7.57
C HIS A 261 -32.74 -17.46 6.64
N ARG A 262 -32.70 -17.27 5.30
CA ARG A 262 -33.01 -18.34 4.34
C ARG A 262 -32.15 -18.22 3.07
N PHE A 263 -30.88 -18.59 3.21
CA PHE A 263 -29.89 -18.95 2.18
C PHE A 263 -28.66 -19.32 3.03
N ASP A 264 -28.41 -20.56 3.43
CA ASP A 264 -28.27 -21.76 2.60
C ASP A 264 -28.85 -23.01 3.30
N GLU A 265 -29.80 -23.70 2.67
CA GLU A 265 -29.91 -25.15 2.80
C GLU A 265 -30.57 -25.72 1.53
N LEU A 266 -29.81 -26.59 0.87
CA LEU A 266 -30.24 -27.72 0.03
C LEU A 266 -30.64 -27.45 -1.42
N ASP A 267 -29.66 -27.65 -2.30
CA ASP A 267 -29.85 -28.41 -3.52
C ASP A 267 -29.25 -29.82 -3.30
N LYS A 268 -30.03 -30.75 -2.74
CA LYS A 268 -29.78 -32.20 -2.79
C LYS A 268 -31.12 -32.96 -2.76
N THR A 269 -31.28 -33.75 -3.82
CA THR A 269 -32.05 -35.00 -3.99
C THR A 269 -33.57 -34.91 -4.11
N GLY A 270 -34.06 -35.43 -5.25
CA GLY A 270 -35.46 -35.77 -5.52
C GLY A 270 -35.87 -37.17 -5.05
N HIS A 271 -36.92 -37.68 -5.70
CA HIS A 271 -37.89 -38.73 -5.29
C HIS A 271 -39.00 -38.12 -4.41
N GLU A 272 -40.28 -38.13 -4.77
CA GLU A 272 -41.07 -38.97 -5.70
C GLU A 272 -42.00 -38.14 -6.60
#